data_AF-A0A1H6WVL0-F1
#
_entry.id   AF-A0A1H6WVL0-F1
#
_cell.length_a   1.000
_cell.length_b   1.000
_cell.length_c   1.000
_cell.angle_alpha   90.00
_cell.angle_beta   90.00
_cell.angle_gamma   90.00
#
_symmetry.space_group_name_H-M   'P 1'
#
loop_
_entity.id
_entity.type
_entity.pdbx_description
1 polymer ?
#
loop_
_entity_poly.entity_id
_entity_poly.type
_entity_poly.pdbx_seq_one_letter_code
_entity_poly.pdbx_strand_id
1 'polypeptide(L)'
;MDEMIVAPAVHSAVGGIVLLAALATLALTWLGVRQGRFGQPQGAALILLQIALMVQAAIGIKLLDQGLGTVQKYVHYLGGLGAVGLLMLFYWLPTRDSADRAKKAAWLSTASFTFVVMTFFIGQAFVRGELS
;
A
#
# COMPACT_ATOMS: atom_id res chain seq x y z
N MET A 1 11.26 -12.62 24.94
CA MET A 1 11.71 -12.38 23.54
C MET A 1 10.55 -12.78 22.65
N ASP A 2 10.30 -12.06 21.55
CA ASP A 2 9.25 -12.43 20.61
C ASP A 2 9.68 -13.69 19.84
N GLU A 3 8.98 -14.80 20.09
CA GLU A 3 9.25 -16.11 19.49
C GLU A 3 8.59 -16.32 18.13
N MET A 4 7.77 -15.36 17.66
CA MET A 4 7.10 -15.48 16.37
C MET A 4 8.14 -15.37 15.25
N ILE A 5 8.32 -16.43 14.47
CA ILE A 5 9.15 -16.41 13.26
C ILE A 5 8.24 -16.27 12.04
N VAL A 6 8.49 -15.23 11.25
CA VAL A 6 7.79 -15.03 9.97
C VAL A 6 8.66 -15.56 8.84
N ALA A 7 8.08 -16.36 7.94
CA ALA A 7 8.78 -16.83 6.75
C ALA A 7 8.77 -15.74 5.65
N PRO A 8 9.87 -15.54 4.90
CA PRO A 8 9.92 -14.58 3.79
C PRO A 8 8.85 -14.82 2.71
N ALA A 9 8.43 -16.06 2.53
CA ALA A 9 7.35 -16.43 1.62
C ALA A 9 6.00 -15.78 1.99
N VAL A 10 5.70 -15.67 3.30
CA VAL A 10 4.49 -15.00 3.79
C VAL A 10 4.53 -13.52 3.41
N HIS A 11 5.67 -12.87 3.58
CA HIS A 11 5.84 -11.46 3.21
C HIS A 11 5.67 -11.20 1.72
N SER A 12 6.18 -12.10 0.88
CA SER A 12 6.00 -12.02 -0.58
C SER A 12 4.53 -12.23 -0.97
N ALA A 13 3.86 -13.21 -0.36
CA ALA A 13 2.45 -13.49 -0.62
C ALA A 13 1.54 -12.31 -0.21
N VAL A 14 1.74 -11.76 1.00
CA VAL A 14 1.00 -10.58 1.46
C VAL A 14 1.29 -9.37 0.58
N GLY A 15 2.53 -9.19 0.12
CA GLY A 15 2.86 -8.16 -0.88
C GLY A 15 2.05 -8.27 -2.17
N GLY A 16 1.86 -9.49 -2.68
CA GLY A 16 1.00 -9.74 -3.84
C GLY A 16 -0.47 -9.40 -3.59
N ILE A 17 -1.00 -9.75 -2.40
CA ILE A 17 -2.36 -9.38 -1.99
C ILE A 17 -2.52 -7.86 -1.92
N VAL A 18 -1.54 -7.15 -1.34
CA VAL A 18 -1.54 -5.68 -1.27
C VAL A 18 -1.55 -5.07 -2.67
N LEU A 19 -0.76 -5.59 -3.60
CA LEU A 19 -0.74 -5.12 -4.99
C LEU A 19 -2.12 -5.26 -5.66
N LEU A 20 -2.79 -6.40 -5.49
CA LEU A 20 -4.14 -6.63 -6.02
C LEU A 20 -5.18 -5.73 -5.35
N ALA A 21 -5.12 -5.57 -4.03
CA ALA A 21 -6.00 -4.68 -3.29
C ALA A 21 -5.80 -3.21 -3.72
N ALA A 22 -4.56 -2.80 -3.99
CA ALA A 22 -4.24 -1.47 -4.47
C ALA A 22 -4.82 -1.23 -5.87
N LEU A 23 -4.71 -2.21 -6.77
CA LEU A 23 -5.32 -2.15 -8.10
C LEU A 23 -6.86 -2.08 -8.03
N ALA A 24 -7.49 -2.89 -7.17
CA ALA A 24 -8.94 -2.86 -6.98
C ALA A 24 -9.41 -1.52 -6.43
N THR A 25 -8.69 -0.96 -5.45
CA THR A 25 -8.98 0.36 -4.87
C THR A 25 -8.82 1.47 -5.91
N LEU A 26 -7.78 1.40 -6.74
CA LEU A 26 -7.57 2.32 -7.85
C LEU A 26 -8.74 2.29 -8.84
N ALA A 27 -9.18 1.10 -9.24
CA ALA A 27 -10.33 0.95 -10.14
C ALA A 27 -11.63 1.52 -9.53
N LEU A 28 -11.90 1.22 -8.26
CA LEU A 28 -13.11 1.70 -7.57
C LEU A 28 -13.13 3.22 -7.37
N THR A 29 -11.98 3.82 -7.07
CA THR A 29 -11.87 5.28 -6.89
C THR A 29 -12.02 6.01 -8.22
N TRP A 30 -11.42 5.53 -9.31
CA TRP A 30 -11.65 6.07 -10.66
C TRP A 30 -13.08 5.85 -11.16
N LEU A 31 -13.73 4.75 -10.78
CA LEU A 31 -15.17 4.57 -11.02
C LEU A 31 -15.98 5.64 -10.28
N GLY A 32 -15.61 5.97 -9.04
CA GLY A 32 -16.21 7.07 -8.28
C GLY A 32 -16.08 8.43 -9.01
N VAL A 33 -14.92 8.70 -9.61
CA VAL A 33 -14.71 9.89 -10.45
C VAL A 33 -15.65 9.91 -11.64
N ARG A 34 -15.76 8.79 -12.38
CA ARG A 34 -16.67 8.67 -13.53
C ARG A 34 -18.14 8.86 -13.14
N GLN A 35 -18.51 8.43 -11.93
CA GLN A 35 -19.87 8.59 -11.39
C GLN A 35 -20.10 9.95 -10.72
N GLY A 36 -19.08 10.81 -10.62
CA GLY A 36 -19.17 12.10 -9.93
C GLY A 36 -19.49 11.99 -8.44
N ARG A 37 -19.22 10.84 -7.81
CA ARG A 37 -19.58 10.60 -6.40
C ARG A 37 -18.57 9.72 -5.67
N PHE A 38 -18.35 10.02 -4.40
CA PHE A 38 -17.61 9.18 -3.48
C PHE A 38 -18.58 8.45 -2.53
N GLY A 39 -18.62 7.12 -2.61
CA GLY A 39 -19.56 6.29 -1.85
C GLY A 39 -18.87 5.29 -0.92
N GLN A 40 -19.70 4.47 -0.25
CA GLN A 40 -19.24 3.42 0.66
C GLN A 40 -18.25 2.43 0.02
N PRO A 41 -18.41 1.97 -1.24
CA PRO A 41 -17.45 1.04 -1.84
C PRO A 41 -16.03 1.63 -1.94
N GLN A 42 -15.91 2.90 -2.32
CA GLN A 42 -14.61 3.58 -2.39
C GLN A 42 -14.01 3.77 -1.00
N GLY A 43 -14.83 4.17 -0.02
CA GLY A 43 -14.39 4.31 1.37
C GLY A 43 -13.90 2.99 1.98
N ALA A 44 -14.65 1.90 1.79
CA ALA A 44 -14.28 0.57 2.26
C ALA A 44 -12.98 0.10 1.59
N ALA A 45 -12.83 0.27 0.27
CA ALA A 45 -11.62 -0.10 -0.44
C ALA A 45 -10.38 0.65 0.08
N LEU A 46 -10.49 1.97 0.30
CA LEU A 46 -9.41 2.76 0.88
C LEU A 46 -9.00 2.24 2.26
N ILE A 47 -9.96 1.98 3.16
CA ILE A 47 -9.68 1.51 4.52
C ILE A 47 -9.03 0.12 4.48
N LEU A 48 -9.58 -0.80 3.70
CA LEU A 48 -9.03 -2.16 3.57
C LEU A 48 -7.60 -2.14 3.01
N LEU A 49 -7.32 -1.28 2.03
CA LEU A 49 -5.98 -1.11 1.49
C LEU A 49 -5.01 -0.55 2.54
N GLN A 50 -5.42 0.44 3.33
CA GLN A 50 -4.58 0.99 4.42
C GLN A 50 -4.25 -0.10 5.44
N ILE A 51 -5.24 -0.91 5.84
CA ILE A 51 -5.02 -2.03 6.77
C ILE A 51 -4.04 -3.04 6.17
N ALA A 52 -4.22 -3.43 4.91
CA ALA A 52 -3.33 -4.37 4.24
C ALA A 52 -1.89 -3.84 4.16
N LEU A 53 -1.71 -2.55 3.86
CA LEU A 53 -0.40 -1.90 3.84
C LEU A 53 0.24 -1.84 5.23
N MET A 54 -0.53 -1.55 6.29
CA MET A 54 -0.03 -1.57 7.67
C MET A 54 0.43 -2.98 8.09
N VAL A 55 -0.34 -4.02 7.73
CA VAL A 55 0.05 -5.42 7.96
C VAL A 55 1.34 -5.75 7.20
N GLN A 56 1.45 -5.38 5.92
CA GLN A 56 2.65 -5.61 5.12
C GLN A 56 3.89 -4.90 5.66
N ALA A 57 3.71 -3.67 6.19
CA ALA A 57 4.77 -2.93 6.87
C ALA A 57 5.23 -3.66 8.14
N ALA A 58 4.29 -4.10 8.99
CA ALA A 58 4.60 -4.84 10.21
C ALA A 58 5.35 -6.15 9.94
N ILE A 59 4.90 -6.92 8.93
CA ILE A 59 5.57 -8.16 8.51
C ILE A 59 7.01 -7.89 8.07
N GLY A 60 7.25 -6.85 7.28
CA GLY A 60 8.62 -6.54 6.84
C GLY A 60 9.51 -6.01 7.96
N ILE A 61 8.98 -5.20 8.88
CA ILE A 61 9.70 -4.80 10.10
C ILE A 61 10.12 -6.04 10.89
N LYS A 62 9.23 -7.02 11.03
CA LYS A 62 9.56 -8.28 11.70
C LYS A 62 10.66 -9.06 11.01
N LEU A 63 10.65 -9.15 9.67
CA LEU A 63 11.74 -9.80 8.93
C LEU A 63 13.08 -9.08 9.10
N LEU A 64 13.06 -7.74 9.16
CA LEU A 64 14.25 -6.93 9.43
C LEU A 64 14.81 -7.21 10.83
N ASP A 65 13.96 -7.37 11.83
CA ASP A 65 14.34 -7.77 13.20
C ASP A 65 14.91 -9.20 13.24
N GLN A 66 14.51 -10.07 12.31
CA GLN A 66 15.08 -11.41 12.10
C GLN A 66 16.41 -11.40 11.32
N GLY A 67 16.97 -10.22 11.01
CA GLY A 67 18.29 -10.07 10.37
C GLY A 67 18.27 -10.05 8.84
N LEU A 68 17.10 -10.04 8.20
CA LEU A 68 16.98 -10.04 6.75
C LEU A 68 17.15 -8.62 6.17
N GLY A 69 18.38 -8.28 5.77
CA GLY A 69 18.69 -7.23 4.79
C GLY A 69 18.39 -5.78 5.18
N THR A 70 19.39 -5.04 5.68
CA THR A 70 19.25 -3.62 6.07
C THR A 70 18.87 -2.69 4.92
N VAL A 71 19.24 -3.02 3.68
CA VAL A 71 18.87 -2.24 2.48
C VAL A 71 17.36 -2.28 2.20
N GLN A 72 16.69 -3.39 2.56
CA GLN A 72 15.24 -3.53 2.42
C GLN A 72 14.47 -2.58 3.35
N LYS A 73 15.09 -2.04 4.40
CA LYS A 73 14.48 -1.02 5.29
C LYS A 73 14.01 0.19 4.50
N TYR A 74 14.83 0.68 3.56
CA TYR A 74 14.49 1.88 2.79
C TYR A 74 13.30 1.63 1.86
N VAL A 75 13.26 0.45 1.22
CA VAL A 75 12.13 0.02 0.39
C VAL A 75 10.86 -0.04 1.22
N HIS A 76 10.93 -0.57 2.44
CA HIS A 76 9.79 -0.66 3.35
C HIS A 76 9.29 0.69 3.86
N TYR A 77 10.21 1.57 4.27
CA TYR A 77 9.85 2.87 4.83
C TYR A 77 9.35 3.86 3.77
N LEU A 78 10.07 4.01 2.65
CA LEU A 78 9.62 4.93 1.59
C LEU A 78 8.44 4.37 0.82
N GLY A 79 8.49 3.08 0.51
CA GLY A 79 7.48 2.39 -0.27
C GLY A 79 6.17 2.16 0.48
N GLY A 80 6.25 1.35 1.53
CA GLY A 80 5.09 0.89 2.31
C GLY A 80 4.45 2.01 3.13
N LEU A 81 5.23 2.70 3.97
CA LEU A 81 4.68 3.80 4.79
C LEU A 81 4.34 5.03 3.95
N GLY A 82 5.10 5.32 2.88
CA GLY A 82 4.74 6.38 1.94
C GLY A 82 3.38 6.16 1.29
N ALA A 83 3.10 4.93 0.84
CA ALA A 83 1.78 4.56 0.32
C ALA A 83 0.65 4.78 1.36
N VAL A 84 0.83 4.32 2.61
CA VAL A 84 -0.16 4.55 3.68
C VAL A 84 -0.35 6.04 3.96
N GLY A 85 0.75 6.80 4.06
CA GLY A 85 0.72 8.23 4.33
C GLY A 85 -0.05 9.01 3.25
N LEU A 86 0.13 8.65 1.98
CA LEU A 86 -0.64 9.23 0.88
C LEU A 86 -2.14 8.94 1.00
N LEU A 87 -2.52 7.71 1.35
CA LEU A 87 -3.93 7.38 1.55
C LEU A 87 -4.51 8.04 2.80
N MET A 88 -3.72 8.20 3.86
CA MET A 88 -4.11 8.93 5.07
C MET A 88 -4.42 10.39 4.76
N LEU A 89 -3.61 11.05 3.91
CA LEU A 89 -3.81 12.45 3.52
C LEU A 89 -5.22 12.71 2.99
N PHE A 90 -5.88 11.72 2.37
CA PHE A 90 -7.26 11.83 1.90
C PHE A 90 -8.23 12.37 2.97
N TYR A 91 -8.06 11.94 4.22
CA TYR A 91 -8.96 12.32 5.33
C TYR A 91 -8.67 13.72 5.89
N TRP A 92 -7.56 14.34 5.50
CA TRP A 92 -7.14 15.67 5.95
C TRP A 92 -7.36 16.75 4.88
N LEU A 93 -7.62 16.36 3.62
CA LEU A 93 -7.86 17.32 2.56
C LEU A 93 -9.26 17.94 2.67
N PRO A 94 -9.39 19.28 2.55
CA PRO A 94 -10.69 19.95 2.58
C PRO A 94 -11.53 19.46 1.38
N THR A 95 -12.82 19.19 1.56
CA THR A 95 -13.69 18.68 0.49
C THR A 95 -14.80 19.67 0.19
N ARG A 96 -14.99 20.00 -1.10
CA ARG A 96 -16.03 20.97 -1.53
C ARG A 96 -17.37 20.28 -1.84
N ASP A 97 -17.29 19.16 -2.55
CA ASP A 97 -18.45 18.35 -2.95
C ASP A 97 -18.04 16.87 -3.14
N SER A 98 -19.00 16.02 -3.48
CA SER A 98 -18.77 14.57 -3.66
C SER A 98 -17.86 14.24 -4.84
N ALA A 99 -17.89 15.03 -5.92
CA ALA A 99 -17.06 14.81 -7.10
C ALA A 99 -15.60 15.19 -6.84
N ASP A 100 -15.37 16.30 -6.14
CA ASP A 100 -14.07 16.72 -5.63
C ASP A 100 -13.46 15.65 -4.71
N ARG A 101 -14.27 15.10 -3.79
CA ARG A 101 -13.84 13.97 -2.94
C ARG A 101 -13.42 12.75 -3.74
N ALA A 102 -14.19 12.39 -4.77
CA ALA A 102 -13.88 11.25 -5.64
C ALA A 102 -12.57 11.46 -6.40
N LYS A 103 -12.32 12.67 -6.92
CA LYS A 103 -11.06 13.02 -7.60
C LYS A 103 -9.87 12.91 -6.65
N LYS A 104 -9.98 13.42 -5.42
CA LYS A 104 -8.93 13.32 -4.41
C LYS A 104 -8.60 11.88 -4.07
N ALA A 105 -9.63 11.05 -3.84
CA ALA A 105 -9.46 9.63 -3.59
C ALA A 105 -8.70 8.95 -4.75
N ALA A 106 -9.13 9.18 -6.00
CA ALA A 106 -8.51 8.56 -7.17
C ALA A 106 -7.04 8.98 -7.36
N TRP A 107 -6.72 10.26 -7.20
CA TRP A 107 -5.34 10.75 -7.34
C TRP A 107 -4.43 10.21 -6.23
N LEU A 108 -4.88 10.21 -4.98
CA LEU A 108 -4.10 9.64 -3.87
C LEU A 108 -3.95 8.11 -4.01
N SER A 109 -5.00 7.40 -4.44
CA SER A 109 -4.90 5.97 -4.77
C SER A 109 -3.95 5.71 -5.94
N THR A 110 -3.90 6.59 -6.94
CA THR A 110 -2.94 6.48 -8.06
C THR A 110 -1.51 6.63 -7.55
N ALA A 111 -1.22 7.67 -6.77
CA ALA A 111 0.10 7.89 -6.19
C ALA A 111 0.50 6.72 -5.26
N SER A 112 -0.40 6.28 -4.38
CA SER A 112 -0.17 5.12 -3.52
C SER A 112 0.08 3.85 -4.32
N PHE A 113 -0.67 3.60 -5.39
CA PHE A 113 -0.48 2.43 -6.25
C PHE A 113 0.90 2.43 -6.91
N THR A 114 1.38 3.57 -7.40
CA THR A 114 2.75 3.70 -7.95
C THR A 114 3.79 3.28 -6.91
N PHE A 115 3.67 3.76 -5.67
CA PHE A 115 4.55 3.35 -4.57
C PHE A 115 4.47 1.84 -4.31
N VAL A 116 3.27 1.27 -4.23
CA VAL A 116 3.08 -0.17 -4.02
C VAL A 116 3.75 -1.00 -5.12
N VAL A 117 3.52 -0.64 -6.39
CA VAL A 117 4.13 -1.31 -7.55
C VAL A 117 5.65 -1.26 -7.47
N MET A 118 6.22 -0.06 -7.29
CA MET A 118 7.68 0.11 -7.21
C MET A 118 8.26 -0.74 -6.07
N THR A 119 7.66 -0.65 -4.88
CA THR A 119 8.11 -1.37 -3.68
C THR A 119 8.08 -2.88 -3.89
N PHE A 120 6.98 -3.39 -4.46
CA PHE A 120 6.81 -4.81 -4.70
C PHE A 120 7.87 -5.35 -5.66
N PHE A 121 8.06 -4.71 -6.81
CA PHE A 121 9.01 -5.21 -7.82
C PHE A 121 10.47 -5.02 -7.39
N ILE A 122 10.82 -3.92 -6.73
CA ILE A 122 12.15 -3.74 -6.15
C ILE A 122 12.42 -4.82 -5.09
N GLY A 123 11.45 -5.09 -4.21
CA GLY A 123 11.54 -6.14 -3.21
C GLY A 123 11.74 -7.53 -3.84
N GLN A 124 11.00 -7.85 -4.89
CA GLN A 124 11.16 -9.12 -5.62
C GLN A 124 12.53 -9.24 -6.31
N ALA A 125 13.08 -8.16 -6.85
CA ALA A 125 14.42 -8.15 -7.44
C ALA A 125 15.51 -8.48 -6.40
N PHE A 126 15.39 -7.94 -5.17
CA PHE A 126 16.28 -8.33 -4.06
C PHE A 126 16.16 -9.81 -3.69
N VAL A 127 14.93 -10.34 -3.63
CA VAL A 127 14.69 -11.77 -3.32
C VAL A 127 15.31 -12.69 -4.37
N ARG A 128 15.34 -12.27 -5.63
CA ARG A 128 15.94 -13.03 -6.75
C ARG A 128 17.46 -12.89 -6.86
N GLY A 129 18.09 -12.00 -6.08
CA GLY A 129 19.52 -11.70 -6.16
C GLY A 129 19.90 -10.82 -7.37
N GLU A 130 18.95 -10.11 -7.97
CA GLU A 130 19.21 -9.22 -9.12
C GLU A 130 19.81 -7.87 -8.69
N LEU A 131 19.68 -7.52 -7.41
CA LEU A 131 20.14 -6.26 -6.80
C LEU A 131 21.03 -6.48 -5.56
N SER A 132 21.52 -7.69 -5.34
CA SER A 132 22.34 -8.10 -4.18
C SER A 132 23.84 -7.98 -4.44
#